data_AF-A0A397TFN3-F1
#
_entry.id   AF-A0A397TFN3-F1
#
_cell.length_a   1.000
_cell.length_b   1.000
_cell.length_c   1.000
_cell.angle_alpha   90.00
_cell.angle_beta   90.00
_cell.angle_gamma   90.00
#
_symmetry.space_group_name_H-M   'P 1'
#
loop_
_entity.id
_entity.type
_entity.pdbx_description
1 polymer ?
#
loop_
_entity_poly.entity_id
_entity_poly.type
_entity_poly.pdbx_seq_one_letter_code
_entity_poly.pdbx_strand_id
1 'polypeptide(L)'
;MSNITLKCLIISSGQFNDLSQDNLTLRIMLLRNGAVSTLQIAIQNQLSLLYNNIPLDIYQVYYPGNVDERCIQPQALIFAYFEGDPPADLYHIVVSPIPPPSY
;
A
#
# COMPACT_ATOMS: atom_id res chain seq x y z
N MET A 1 8.26 -11.73 17.24
CA MET A 1 7.81 -10.67 16.31
C MET A 1 7.78 -11.28 14.93
N SER A 2 6.64 -11.28 14.25
CA SER A 2 6.50 -11.85 12.91
C SER A 2 6.53 -10.76 11.84
N ASN A 3 7.21 -11.05 10.74
CA ASN A 3 7.12 -10.24 9.53
C ASN A 3 5.85 -10.61 8.76
N ILE A 4 5.37 -9.68 7.96
CA ILE A 4 4.32 -9.89 6.97
C ILE A 4 4.83 -9.37 5.62
N THR A 5 4.47 -10.07 4.54
CA THR A 5 4.74 -9.63 3.17
C THR A 5 3.44 -9.21 2.52
N LEU A 6 3.36 -7.95 2.09
CA LEU A 6 2.20 -7.38 1.42
C LEU A 6 2.49 -7.17 -0.06
N LYS A 7 1.64 -7.74 -0.93
CA LYS A 7 1.65 -7.45 -2.36
C LYS A 7 0.76 -6.24 -2.60
N CYS A 8 1.35 -5.19 -3.15
CA CYS A 8 0.74 -3.89 -3.29
C CYS A 8 0.44 -3.63 -4.76
N LEU A 9 -0.77 -3.18 -5.06
CA LEU A 9 -1.15 -2.68 -6.38
C LEU A 9 -1.14 -1.15 -6.32
N ILE A 10 -0.38 -0.52 -7.22
CA ILE A 10 -0.33 0.92 -7.33
C ILE A 10 -1.25 1.34 -8.48
N ILE A 11 -2.16 2.26 -8.20
CA ILE A 11 -3.04 2.84 -9.20
C ILE A 11 -2.28 3.95 -9.92
N SER A 12 -2.08 3.79 -11.23
CA SER A 12 -1.52 4.81 -12.10
C SER A 12 -2.56 5.92 -12.34
N SER A 13 -2.70 6.83 -11.39
CA SER A 13 -3.59 7.98 -11.49
C SER A 13 -2.92 9.25 -10.95
N GLY A 14 -3.35 10.42 -11.43
CA GLY A 14 -2.85 11.71 -10.96
C GLY A 14 -1.33 11.82 -11.01
N GLN A 15 -0.69 12.01 -9.86
CA GLN A 15 0.77 12.14 -9.76
C GLN A 15 1.54 10.84 -10.03
N PHE A 16 0.84 9.69 -10.17
CA PHE A 16 1.42 8.39 -10.49
C PHE A 16 1.25 7.98 -11.96
N ASN A 17 0.75 8.89 -12.82
CA ASN A 17 0.52 8.58 -14.24
C ASN A 17 1.79 8.17 -15.00
N ASP A 18 2.96 8.67 -14.59
CA ASP A 18 4.24 8.41 -15.25
C ASP A 18 5.00 7.22 -14.63
N LEU A 19 4.37 6.44 -13.73
CA LEU A 19 4.98 5.23 -13.19
C LEU A 19 5.17 4.19 -14.29
N SER A 20 6.37 3.58 -14.34
CA SER A 20 6.61 2.43 -15.19
C SER A 20 5.74 1.26 -14.75
N GLN A 21 5.41 0.37 -15.70
CA GLN A 21 4.59 -0.81 -15.43
C GLN A 21 5.19 -1.71 -14.33
N ASP A 22 6.52 -1.75 -14.22
CA ASP A 22 7.24 -2.48 -13.17
C ASP A 22 6.98 -1.91 -11.77
N ASN A 23 6.70 -0.62 -11.64
CA ASN A 23 6.41 0.03 -10.36
C ASN A 23 4.94 -0.08 -9.94
N LEU A 24 4.07 -0.67 -10.77
CA LEU A 24 2.65 -0.84 -10.45
C LEU A 24 2.38 -2.01 -9.50
N THR A 25 3.34 -2.91 -9.33
CA THR A 25 3.25 -4.04 -8.41
C THR A 25 4.47 -4.08 -7.50
N LEU A 26 4.25 -3.90 -6.20
CA LEU A 26 5.32 -3.95 -5.20
C LEU A 26 5.11 -5.09 -4.21
N ARG A 27 6.22 -5.59 -3.64
CA ARG A 27 6.20 -6.52 -2.50
C ARG A 27 6.93 -5.86 -1.34
N ILE A 28 6.20 -5.57 -0.27
CA ILE A 28 6.74 -4.90 0.91
C ILE A 28 6.75 -5.88 2.07
N MET A 29 7.94 -6.09 2.66
CA MET A 29 8.09 -6.88 3.87
C MET A 29 8.30 -5.95 5.07
N LEU A 30 7.52 -6.17 6.13
CA LEU A 30 7.53 -5.31 7.31
C LEU A 30 7.11 -6.06 8.56
N LEU A 31 7.31 -5.46 9.73
CA LEU A 31 6.92 -6.02 11.01
C LEU A 31 5.40 -5.90 11.24
N ARG A 32 4.74 -6.99 11.61
CA ARG A 32 3.27 -7.01 11.77
C ARG A 32 2.76 -6.09 12.90
N ASN A 33 3.60 -5.85 13.92
CA ASN A 33 3.33 -4.90 15.00
C ASN A 33 3.72 -3.46 14.66
N GLY A 34 4.16 -3.18 13.42
CA GLY A 34 4.42 -1.83 12.95
C GLY A 34 3.15 -1.03 12.74
N ALA A 35 3.32 0.28 12.59
CA ALA A 35 2.27 1.19 12.14
C ALA A 35 2.17 1.19 10.61
N VAL A 36 0.98 1.47 10.09
CA VAL A 36 0.73 1.60 8.65
C VAL A 36 1.54 2.74 8.03
N SER A 37 1.89 3.77 8.80
CA SER A 37 2.83 4.82 8.37
C SER A 37 4.19 4.25 7.94
N THR A 38 4.67 3.19 8.59
CA THR A 38 5.89 2.48 8.17
C THR A 38 5.71 1.78 6.83
N LEU A 39 4.52 1.22 6.56
CA LEU A 39 4.16 0.66 5.26
C LEU A 39 4.13 1.76 4.18
N GLN A 40 3.55 2.92 4.47
CA GLN A 40 3.50 4.05 3.55
C GLN A 40 4.92 4.51 3.16
N ILE A 41 5.80 4.69 4.14
CA ILE A 41 7.20 5.07 3.91
C ILE A 41 7.93 4.00 3.07
N ALA A 42 7.68 2.72 3.35
CA ALA A 42 8.30 1.63 2.60
C ALA A 42 7.83 1.59 1.14
N ILE A 43 6.55 1.85 0.85
CA ILE A 43 6.02 1.96 -0.51
C ILE A 43 6.67 3.13 -1.25
N GLN A 44 6.68 4.32 -0.61
CA GLN A 44 7.27 5.53 -1.17
C GLN A 44 8.75 5.32 -1.55
N ASN A 45 9.54 4.74 -0.63
CA ASN A 45 10.95 4.45 -0.86
C ASN A 45 11.20 3.48 -2.02
N GLN A 46 10.27 2.57 -2.30
CA GLN A 46 10.36 1.64 -3.44
C GLN A 46 9.97 2.28 -4.77
N LEU A 47 9.02 3.22 -4.77
CA LEU A 47 8.53 3.87 -5.98
C LEU A 47 9.55 4.82 -6.62
N SER A 48 10.28 5.58 -5.79
CA SER A 48 11.42 6.48 -6.10
C SER A 48 11.35 7.71 -5.19
N LEU A 49 12.50 8.36 -4.97
CA LEU A 49 12.61 9.62 -4.22
C LEU A 49 11.66 10.73 -4.71
N LEU A 50 11.28 10.69 -5.99
CA LEU A 50 10.33 11.65 -6.58
C LEU A 50 8.92 11.56 -5.98
N TYR A 51 8.54 10.39 -5.45
CA TYR A 51 7.20 10.12 -4.92
C TYR A 51 7.14 10.13 -3.39
N ASN A 52 8.27 10.39 -2.71
CA ASN A 52 8.37 10.32 -1.25
C ASN A 52 7.52 11.33 -0.49
N ASN A 53 7.17 12.45 -1.12
CA ASN A 53 6.38 13.51 -0.50
C ASN A 53 4.90 13.45 -0.90
N ILE A 54 4.49 12.45 -1.67
CA ILE A 54 3.12 12.33 -2.15
C ILE A 54 2.28 11.64 -1.08
N PRO A 55 1.21 12.29 -0.59
CA PRO A 55 0.28 11.66 0.34
C PRO A 55 -0.43 10.48 -0.36
N LEU A 56 -0.54 9.35 0.34
CA LEU A 56 -1.09 8.11 -0.22
C LEU A 56 -2.36 7.71 0.52
N ASP A 57 -3.36 7.31 -0.25
CA ASP A 57 -4.50 6.55 0.26
C ASP A 57 -4.16 5.06 0.12
N ILE A 58 -4.32 4.32 1.22
CA ILE A 58 -4.05 2.90 1.29
C ILE A 58 -5.34 2.18 1.63
N TYR A 59 -5.74 1.24 0.78
CA TYR A 59 -6.89 0.38 0.99
C TYR A 59 -6.43 -1.06 1.13
N GLN A 60 -6.95 -1.77 2.11
CA GLN A 60 -6.87 -3.22 2.19
C GLN A 60 -7.80 -3.82 1.14
N VAL A 61 -7.28 -4.75 0.35
CA VAL A 61 -8.04 -5.52 -0.64
C VAL A 61 -7.56 -6.97 -0.65
N TYR A 62 -8.31 -7.85 -1.30
CA TYR A 62 -7.83 -9.18 -1.69
C TYR A 62 -8.23 -9.43 -3.14
N TYR A 63 -7.33 -9.11 -4.09
CA TYR A 63 -7.62 -9.17 -5.53
C TYR A 63 -6.66 -10.12 -6.28
N PRO A 64 -7.14 -10.96 -7.23
CA PRO A 64 -8.54 -11.18 -7.61
C PRO A 64 -9.30 -12.00 -6.54
N GLY A 65 -10.31 -11.39 -5.94
CA GLY A 65 -11.07 -11.95 -4.82
C GLY A 65 -12.25 -11.05 -4.42
N ASN A 66 -13.06 -11.51 -3.47
CA ASN A 66 -14.37 -10.93 -3.15
C ASN A 66 -14.42 -10.33 -1.73
N VAL A 67 -13.47 -9.44 -1.42
CA VAL A 67 -13.40 -8.79 -0.10
C VAL A 67 -13.67 -7.31 -0.24
N ASP A 68 -14.49 -6.78 0.67
CA ASP A 68 -14.77 -5.37 0.81
C ASP A 68 -13.46 -4.57 0.95
N GLU A 69 -13.33 -3.53 0.12
CA GLU A 69 -12.21 -2.61 0.22
C GLU A 69 -12.30 -1.83 1.53
N ARG A 70 -11.25 -1.88 2.34
CA ARG A 70 -11.21 -1.18 3.64
C ARG A 70 -10.13 -0.14 3.66
N CYS A 71 -10.50 1.13 3.85
CA CYS A 71 -9.54 2.21 4.05
C CYS A 71 -8.67 1.93 5.28
N ILE A 72 -7.35 1.99 5.13
CA ILE A 72 -6.38 1.75 6.19
C ILE A 72 -5.93 3.09 6.77
N GLN A 73 -6.11 3.26 8.08
CA GLN A 73 -5.61 4.46 8.77
C GLN A 73 -4.08 4.40 8.97
N PRO A 74 -3.32 5.46 8.62
CA PRO A 74 -1.86 5.47 8.76
C PRO A 74 -1.33 5.24 10.18
N GLN A 75 -2.13 5.63 11.18
CA GLN A 75 -1.79 5.53 12.60
C GLN A 75 -2.05 4.15 13.19
N ALA A 76 -2.84 3.33 12.49
CA ALA A 76 -3.24 2.03 12.98
C ALA A 76 -2.13 1.00 12.79
N LEU A 77 -2.22 -0.10 13.55
CA LEU A 77 -1.27 -1.20 13.49
C LEU A 77 -1.63 -2.14 12.34
N ILE A 78 -0.63 -2.67 11.65
CA ILE A 78 -0.84 -3.55 10.48
C ILE A 78 -1.65 -4.80 10.84
N PHE A 79 -1.42 -5.41 12.01
CA PHE A 79 -2.19 -6.59 12.43
C PHE A 79 -3.69 -6.34 12.58
N ALA A 80 -4.13 -5.09 12.75
CA ALA A 80 -5.55 -4.75 12.86
C ALA A 80 -6.30 -4.91 11.53
N TYR A 81 -5.56 -4.99 10.42
CA TYR A 81 -6.08 -5.25 9.08
C TYR A 81 -5.68 -6.64 8.59
N PHE A 82 -4.51 -7.14 8.99
CA PHE A 82 -3.98 -8.44 8.56
C PHE A 82 -3.73 -9.36 9.77
N GLU A 83 -4.78 -10.06 10.20
CA GLU A 83 -4.72 -10.97 11.36
C GLU A 83 -3.82 -12.20 11.09
N GLY A 84 -3.81 -12.68 9.85
CA GLY A 84 -2.98 -13.81 9.37
C GLY A 84 -2.04 -13.42 8.24
N ASP A 85 -1.32 -14.42 7.71
CA ASP A 85 -0.53 -14.22 6.51
C ASP A 85 -1.44 -14.24 5.28
N PRO A 86 -1.46 -13.15 4.49
CA PRO A 86 -2.33 -13.05 3.35
C PRO A 86 -1.85 -13.95 2.18
N PRO A 87 -2.75 -14.43 1.32
CA PRO A 87 -2.40 -15.34 0.22
C PRO A 87 -1.45 -14.70 -0.81
N ALA A 88 -0.26 -15.27 -1.01
CA ALA A 88 0.81 -14.64 -1.78
C ALA A 88 0.51 -14.37 -3.27
N ASP A 89 -0.51 -15.02 -3.82
CA ASP A 89 -1.01 -14.86 -5.18
C ASP A 89 -1.88 -13.60 -5.36
N LEU A 90 -2.50 -13.11 -4.28
CA LEU A 90 -3.40 -11.96 -4.30
C LEU A 90 -2.67 -10.65 -4.01
N TYR A 91 -3.25 -9.55 -4.48
CA TYR A 91 -2.94 -8.21 -4.01
C TYR A 91 -3.64 -7.98 -2.67
N HIS A 92 -2.90 -7.46 -1.70
CA HIS A 92 -3.36 -7.28 -0.32
C HIS A 92 -3.71 -5.83 -0.02
N ILE A 93 -3.10 -4.90 -0.78
CA ILE A 93 -3.37 -3.48 -0.67
C ILE A 93 -3.41 -2.83 -2.04
N VAL A 94 -4.25 -1.82 -2.16
CA VAL A 94 -4.27 -0.86 -3.25
C VAL A 94 -3.78 0.47 -2.71
N VAL A 95 -2.94 1.13 -3.51
CA VAL A 95 -2.34 2.42 -3.17
C VAL A 95 -2.64 3.40 -4.29
N SER A 96 -3.17 4.55 -3.93
CA SER A 96 -3.42 5.66 -4.85
C SER A 96 -2.87 6.96 -4.29
N PRO A 97 -2.37 7.88 -5.14
CA PRO A 97 -1.97 9.20 -4.68
C PRO A 97 -3.21 10.01 -4.31
N ILE A 98 -3.16 10.69 -3.18
CA ILE A 98 -4.22 11.64 -2.79
C ILE A 98 -4.06 12.88 -3.67
N PRO A 99 -5.08 13.28 -4.44
CA PRO A 99 -4.98 14.47 -5.27
C PRO A 99 -4.76 15.71 -4.39
N PRO A 100 -3.92 16.67 -4.82
CA PRO A 100 -3.79 17.93 -4.11
C PRO A 100 -5.14 18.64 -4.07
N PRO A 101 -5.45 19.41 -3.00
CA PRO A 101 -6.67 20.19 -2.94
C PRO A 101 -6.77 21.11 -4.17
N SER A 102 -7.92 21.06 -4.84
CA SER A 102 -8.22 22.00 -5.93
C SER A 102 -8.55 23.36 -5.30
N TYR A 103 -7.72 24.36 -5.58
CA TYR A 103 -7.93 25.75 -5.16
C TYR A 103 -8.79 26.51 -6.16
#